data_AF-A0AAN6TWJ9-F1
#
_entry.id   AF-A0AAN6TWJ9-F1
#
_cell.length_a   1.000
_cell.length_b   1.000
_cell.length_c   1.000
_cell.angle_alpha   90.00
_cell.angle_beta   90.00
_cell.angle_gamma   90.00
#
_symmetry.space_group_name_H-M   'P 1'
#
loop_
_entity.id
_entity.type
_entity.pdbx_description
1 polymer ?
#
loop_
_entity_poly.entity_id
_entity_poly.type
_entity_poly.pdbx_seq_one_letter_code
_entity_poly.pdbx_strand_id
1 'polypeptide(L)'
;SLQLRCQSGQGEQLHSFVDAMARTIREHSTSYRKRYPERYEPARSDEIILDDATVRKITPMVSRWCSSMSFWEKGATPIPVNIPPGGVCPHNAHGSLGLCQCPIPHEERKGHAFYRQKEYNSCFDFEDHNGRSFYNLELVKTLLLYGEMGIILRVCASPEVDLRTWQTNGNCQCLGDDAGWDLIYKTALLPYMAFNLIHFFPETWDLKSGRTDENDYRQMSGYLYMLKKFNEAKKTTSELAAYPHWQFFGINQREDGYVIKPDVQPQNQKDRGVYPSGTGQILRDRGVPAELVAEIMETAEFGPTTARLEVQHHPFHRFNEEELAKYVEYCWQLLVRCDMMATALGLDMNWNEMI
;
A
#
# COMPACT_ATOMS: atom_id res chain seq x y z
N SER A 1 2.45 21.17 22.87
CA SER A 1 1.89 19.98 23.52
C SER A 1 0.41 20.21 23.79
N LEU A 2 -0.46 19.85 22.86
CA LEU A 2 -1.87 19.64 23.21
C LEU A 2 -1.97 18.24 23.81
N GLN A 3 -1.76 18.18 25.13
CA GLN A 3 -2.39 17.13 25.91
C GLN A 3 -3.88 17.29 25.66
N LEU A 4 -4.51 16.31 25.01
CA LEU A 4 -5.96 16.10 25.15
C LEU A 4 -6.24 16.30 26.63
N ARG A 5 -6.97 17.37 27.00
CA ARG A 5 -7.32 17.63 28.39
C ARG A 5 -8.19 16.45 28.81
N CYS A 6 -7.55 15.46 29.41
CA CYS A 6 -8.14 14.19 29.75
C CYS A 6 -9.19 14.46 30.81
N GLN A 7 -10.45 14.59 30.41
CA GLN A 7 -11.56 14.67 31.36
C GLN A 7 -11.68 13.33 32.08
N SER A 8 -12.14 13.33 33.33
CA SER A 8 -12.37 12.10 34.08
C SER A 8 -13.32 11.17 33.29
N GLY A 9 -12.88 9.96 32.97
CA GLY A 9 -13.64 8.96 32.20
C GLY A 9 -13.17 8.74 30.75
N GLN A 10 -12.32 9.60 30.18
CA GLN A 10 -11.84 9.44 28.79
C GLN A 10 -10.93 8.22 28.59
N GLY A 11 -10.18 7.79 29.61
CA GLY A 11 -9.38 6.56 29.55
C GLY A 11 -10.22 5.30 29.39
N GLU A 12 -11.35 5.21 30.11
CA GLU A 12 -12.28 4.09 30.00
C GLU A 12 -13.01 4.08 28.65
N GLN A 13 -13.33 5.26 28.11
CA GLN A 13 -13.90 5.41 26.77
C GLN A 13 -12.92 4.98 25.69
N LEU A 14 -11.63 5.32 25.82
CA LEU A 14 -10.60 4.92 24.87
C LEU A 14 -10.38 3.40 24.90
N HIS A 15 -10.26 2.79 26.07
CA HIS A 15 -10.17 1.32 26.18
C HIS A 15 -11.39 0.62 25.59
N SER A 16 -12.60 1.12 25.88
CA SER A 16 -13.84 0.60 25.30
C SER A 16 -13.87 0.73 23.78
N PHE A 17 -13.34 1.82 23.24
CA PHE A 17 -13.18 2.02 21.80
C PHE A 17 -12.22 1.00 21.18
N VAL A 18 -11.05 0.79 21.79
CA VAL A 18 -10.06 -0.20 21.32
C VAL A 18 -10.68 -1.59 21.28
N ASP A 19 -11.33 -2.02 22.38
CA ASP A 19 -11.96 -3.33 22.47
C ASP A 19 -13.12 -3.50 21.47
N ALA A 20 -13.91 -2.44 21.26
CA ALA A 20 -14.98 -2.44 20.27
C ALA A 20 -14.41 -2.54 18.85
N MET A 21 -13.37 -1.79 18.53
CA MET A 21 -12.72 -1.79 17.22
C MET A 21 -12.10 -3.15 16.90
N ALA A 22 -11.29 -3.70 17.81
CA ALA A 22 -10.66 -5.01 17.63
C ALA A 22 -11.68 -6.12 17.41
N ARG A 23 -12.78 -6.11 18.18
CA ARG A 23 -13.90 -7.04 18.00
C ARG A 23 -14.59 -6.84 16.65
N THR A 24 -14.85 -5.60 16.26
CA THR A 24 -15.52 -5.29 14.99
C THR A 24 -14.67 -5.72 13.79
N ILE A 25 -13.34 -5.61 13.85
CA ILE A 25 -12.45 -6.13 12.80
C ILE A 25 -12.64 -7.65 12.64
N ARG A 26 -12.60 -8.40 13.76
CA ARG A 26 -12.77 -9.86 13.75
C ARG A 26 -14.16 -10.30 13.25
N GLU A 27 -15.21 -9.62 13.72
CA GLU A 27 -16.59 -9.90 13.30
C GLU A 27 -16.78 -9.60 11.81
N HIS A 28 -16.28 -8.46 11.33
CA HIS A 28 -16.37 -8.09 9.92
C HIS A 28 -15.52 -9.04 9.07
N SER A 29 -14.30 -9.38 9.47
CA SER A 29 -13.45 -10.37 8.79
C SER A 29 -14.15 -11.71 8.65
N THR A 30 -14.74 -12.23 9.74
CA THR A 30 -15.54 -13.46 9.73
C THR A 30 -16.74 -13.36 8.79
N SER A 31 -17.46 -12.24 8.81
CA SER A 31 -18.60 -11.98 7.94
C SER A 31 -18.19 -11.90 6.46
N TYR A 32 -17.10 -11.18 6.18
CA TYR A 32 -16.53 -11.00 4.85
C TYR A 32 -16.01 -12.31 4.27
N ARG A 33 -15.39 -13.16 5.11
CA ARG A 33 -14.91 -14.50 4.74
C ARG A 33 -16.00 -15.40 4.16
N LYS A 34 -17.26 -15.23 4.58
CA LYS A 34 -18.43 -15.99 4.08
C LYS A 34 -18.75 -15.72 2.61
N ARG A 35 -18.21 -14.64 2.01
CA ARG A 35 -18.37 -14.35 0.57
C ARG A 35 -17.49 -15.24 -0.32
N TYR A 36 -16.58 -16.00 0.28
CA TYR A 36 -15.63 -16.87 -0.40
C TYR A 36 -15.89 -18.34 -0.05
N PRO A 37 -15.54 -19.31 -0.91
CA PRO A 37 -15.60 -20.74 -0.60
C PRO A 37 -15.04 -21.08 0.78
N GLU A 38 -15.73 -21.91 1.55
CA GLU A 38 -15.30 -22.29 2.91
C GLU A 38 -13.92 -22.97 2.89
N ARG A 39 -13.66 -23.78 1.86
CA ARG A 39 -12.39 -24.47 1.63
C ARG A 39 -11.88 -24.19 0.23
N TYR A 40 -10.55 -24.16 0.11
CA TYR A 40 -9.84 -24.04 -1.16
C TYR A 40 -8.96 -25.25 -1.34
N GLU A 41 -8.92 -25.78 -2.56
CA GLU A 41 -7.85 -26.68 -2.97
C GLU A 41 -6.59 -25.84 -3.25
N PRO A 42 -5.43 -26.20 -2.65
CA PRO A 42 -4.17 -25.57 -2.95
C PRO A 42 -3.89 -25.56 -4.46
N ALA A 43 -3.35 -24.45 -4.96
CA ALA A 43 -2.94 -24.42 -6.36
C ALA A 43 -1.76 -25.35 -6.60
N ARG A 44 -1.74 -26.01 -7.75
CA ARG A 44 -0.56 -26.82 -8.10
C ARG A 44 0.64 -25.93 -8.38
N SER A 45 1.83 -26.49 -8.20
CA SER A 45 3.11 -25.82 -8.47
C SER A 45 3.17 -25.16 -9.85
N ASP A 46 2.65 -25.83 -10.88
CA ASP A 46 2.65 -25.41 -12.29
C ASP A 46 1.41 -24.59 -12.70
N GLU A 47 0.40 -24.50 -11.84
CA GLU A 47 -0.87 -23.85 -12.14
C GLU A 47 -0.75 -22.32 -12.09
N ILE A 48 -1.35 -21.64 -13.06
CA ILE A 48 -1.48 -20.17 -13.08
C ILE A 48 -2.53 -19.74 -12.07
N ILE A 49 -2.12 -19.02 -11.03
CA ILE A 49 -3.01 -18.46 -10.01
C ILE A 49 -3.35 -16.98 -10.26
N LEU A 50 -2.46 -16.25 -10.94
CA LEU A 50 -2.75 -14.90 -11.41
C LEU A 50 -3.16 -14.97 -12.88
N ASP A 51 -4.47 -14.95 -13.11
CA ASP A 51 -5.01 -14.90 -14.47
C ASP A 51 -4.75 -13.54 -15.15
N ASP A 52 -4.97 -13.50 -16.46
CA ASP A 52 -4.72 -12.30 -17.26
C ASP A 52 -5.51 -11.07 -16.80
N ALA A 53 -6.73 -11.27 -16.29
CA ALA A 53 -7.57 -10.18 -15.79
C ALA A 53 -6.98 -9.58 -14.52
N THR A 54 -6.57 -10.42 -13.58
CA THR A 54 -5.90 -10.02 -12.34
C THR A 54 -4.59 -9.33 -12.65
N VAL A 55 -3.76 -9.92 -13.53
CA VAL A 55 -2.48 -9.34 -13.96
C VAL A 55 -2.69 -7.94 -14.49
N ARG A 56 -3.62 -7.73 -15.42
CA ARG A 56 -3.94 -6.40 -15.95
C ARG A 56 -4.33 -5.42 -14.85
N LYS A 57 -5.19 -5.86 -13.92
CA LYS A 57 -5.68 -5.04 -12.81
C LYS A 57 -4.56 -4.55 -11.89
N ILE A 58 -3.61 -5.40 -11.54
CA ILE A 58 -2.55 -5.07 -10.57
C ILE A 58 -1.27 -4.53 -11.21
N THR A 59 -1.11 -4.68 -12.53
CA THR A 59 0.10 -4.25 -13.27
C THR A 59 0.52 -2.80 -13.03
N PRO A 60 -0.38 -1.79 -12.93
CA PRO A 60 0.03 -0.41 -12.65
C PRO A 60 0.79 -0.28 -11.32
N MET A 61 0.26 -0.89 -10.26
CA MET A 61 0.91 -0.93 -8.94
C MET A 61 2.24 -1.70 -9.01
N VAL A 62 2.25 -2.87 -9.65
CA VAL A 62 3.45 -3.69 -9.80
C VAL A 62 4.56 -2.97 -10.54
N SER A 63 4.23 -2.32 -11.65
CA SER A 63 5.20 -1.52 -12.41
C SER A 63 5.83 -0.43 -11.55
N ARG A 64 5.01 0.21 -10.70
CA ARG A 64 5.45 1.29 -9.83
C ARG A 64 6.49 0.83 -8.81
N TRP A 65 6.24 -0.25 -8.07
CA TRP A 65 7.22 -0.73 -7.08
C TRP A 65 8.37 -1.53 -7.70
N CYS A 66 8.19 -2.18 -8.86
CA CYS A 66 9.31 -2.76 -9.59
C CYS A 66 10.33 -1.68 -10.00
N SER A 67 9.86 -0.48 -10.38
CA SER A 67 10.74 0.64 -10.74
C SER A 67 11.48 1.26 -9.54
N SER A 68 11.02 1.02 -8.31
CA SER A 68 11.68 1.51 -7.09
C SER A 68 12.62 0.48 -6.46
N MET A 69 12.58 -0.77 -6.91
CA MET A 69 13.46 -1.84 -6.41
C MET A 69 14.82 -1.83 -7.09
N SER A 70 15.88 -1.66 -6.31
CA SER A 70 17.28 -1.68 -6.80
C SER A 70 17.69 -3.00 -7.48
N PHE A 71 17.03 -4.13 -7.19
CA PHE A 71 17.28 -5.43 -7.83
C PHE A 71 17.01 -5.41 -9.35
N TRP A 72 16.03 -4.61 -9.80
CA TRP A 72 15.64 -4.55 -11.22
C TRP A 72 16.66 -3.83 -12.13
N GLU A 73 17.61 -3.09 -11.55
CA GLU A 73 18.57 -2.27 -12.31
C GLU A 73 19.85 -3.02 -12.72
N LYS A 74 20.13 -4.23 -12.19
CA LYS A 74 21.41 -4.91 -12.44
C LYS A 74 21.37 -5.87 -13.63
N GLY A 75 21.75 -5.35 -14.80
CA GLY A 75 22.62 -6.09 -15.74
C GLY A 75 21.97 -6.93 -16.85
N ALA A 76 20.65 -6.97 -16.98
CA ALA A 76 20.02 -7.62 -18.13
C ALA A 76 19.88 -6.65 -19.32
N THR A 77 20.40 -7.03 -20.48
CA THR A 77 19.99 -6.39 -21.75
C THR A 77 18.50 -6.66 -21.94
N PRO A 78 17.65 -5.63 -22.10
CA PRO A 78 16.21 -5.84 -22.25
C PRO A 78 15.97 -6.73 -23.46
N ILE A 79 15.32 -7.88 -23.27
CA ILE A 79 14.81 -8.65 -24.40
C ILE A 79 13.63 -7.84 -24.95
N PRO A 80 13.69 -7.32 -26.19
CA PRO A 80 12.58 -6.58 -26.76
C PRO A 80 11.39 -7.52 -26.96
N VAL A 81 10.25 -7.17 -26.39
CA VAL A 81 9.00 -7.95 -26.53
C VAL A 81 7.97 -7.08 -27.20
N ASN A 82 7.40 -7.59 -28.29
CA ASN A 82 6.12 -7.10 -28.78
C ASN A 82 5.02 -7.64 -27.87
N ILE A 83 4.83 -7.01 -26.71
CA ILE A 83 3.61 -7.19 -25.92
C ILE A 83 2.52 -6.38 -26.62
N PRO A 84 1.41 -6.99 -27.07
CA PRO A 84 0.28 -6.23 -27.59
C PRO A 84 -0.20 -5.21 -26.55
N PRO A 85 -0.79 -4.06 -26.94
CA PRO A 85 -1.47 -3.18 -25.98
C PRO A 85 -2.51 -3.96 -25.16
N GLY A 86 -2.38 -3.97 -23.83
CA GLY A 86 -3.22 -4.77 -22.93
C GLY A 86 -2.88 -6.28 -22.88
N GLY A 87 -1.83 -6.70 -23.57
CA GLY A 87 -1.31 -8.05 -23.58
C GLY A 87 -0.58 -8.40 -22.28
N VAL A 88 -0.57 -9.68 -21.98
CA VAL A 88 0.06 -10.23 -20.79
C VAL A 88 1.39 -10.88 -21.18
N CYS A 89 2.42 -10.75 -20.35
CA CYS A 89 3.77 -11.21 -20.70
C CYS A 89 3.80 -12.73 -20.95
N PRO A 90 4.31 -13.20 -22.12
CA PRO A 90 4.37 -14.61 -22.51
C PRO A 90 5.68 -15.31 -22.13
N HIS A 91 6.59 -14.64 -21.42
CA HIS A 91 7.92 -15.20 -21.14
C HIS A 91 7.88 -16.28 -20.07
N ASN A 92 8.22 -17.50 -20.49
CA ASN A 92 8.33 -18.71 -19.66
C ASN A 92 9.78 -19.00 -19.23
N ALA A 93 10.72 -18.07 -19.48
CA ALA A 93 12.14 -18.33 -19.25
C ALA A 93 12.41 -18.46 -17.74
N HIS A 94 13.00 -19.60 -17.33
CA HIS A 94 13.54 -19.87 -16.00
C HIS A 94 14.78 -19.00 -15.63
N GLY A 95 14.92 -17.83 -16.26
CA GLY A 95 16.01 -16.90 -16.03
C GLY A 95 15.63 -15.84 -15.01
N SER A 96 16.64 -15.31 -14.32
CA SER A 96 16.58 -14.25 -13.32
C SER A 96 15.48 -13.21 -13.57
N LEU A 97 14.75 -12.83 -12.51
CA LEU A 97 13.94 -11.60 -12.53
C LEU A 97 14.80 -10.47 -13.16
N GLY A 98 14.26 -9.74 -14.13
CA GLY A 98 15.00 -8.68 -14.82
C GLY A 98 15.29 -8.90 -16.31
N LEU A 99 15.31 -10.14 -16.84
CA LEU A 99 15.55 -10.37 -18.28
C LEU A 99 14.38 -9.89 -19.18
N CYS A 100 13.17 -9.93 -18.63
CA CYS A 100 11.96 -9.32 -19.17
C CYS A 100 11.65 -8.10 -18.31
N GLN A 101 11.60 -6.88 -18.86
CA GLN A 101 11.13 -5.68 -18.13
C GLN A 101 9.62 -5.71 -17.84
N CYS A 102 9.08 -6.90 -17.61
CA CYS A 102 7.67 -7.18 -17.55
C CYS A 102 7.26 -7.16 -16.08
N PRO A 103 6.29 -6.34 -15.69
CA PRO A 103 5.94 -6.16 -14.29
C PRO A 103 5.62 -7.48 -13.59
N ILE A 104 4.94 -8.42 -14.28
CA ILE A 104 4.56 -9.74 -13.75
C ILE A 104 4.93 -10.84 -14.76
N PRO A 105 6.12 -11.44 -14.66
CA PRO A 105 6.54 -12.56 -15.51
C PRO A 105 5.62 -13.78 -15.35
N HIS A 106 5.52 -14.64 -16.36
CA HIS A 106 4.62 -15.81 -16.34
C HIS A 106 4.93 -16.78 -15.19
N GLU A 107 6.22 -17.06 -14.92
CA GLU A 107 6.63 -17.92 -13.80
C GLU A 107 6.18 -17.37 -12.45
N GLU A 108 6.15 -16.06 -12.29
CA GLU A 108 5.77 -15.41 -11.03
C GLU A 108 4.25 -15.40 -10.78
N ARG A 109 3.46 -15.92 -11.74
CA ARG A 109 2.02 -16.11 -11.62
C ARG A 109 1.62 -17.51 -11.21
N LYS A 110 2.58 -18.44 -11.14
CA LYS A 110 2.30 -19.85 -10.86
C LYS A 110 2.28 -20.12 -9.36
N GLY A 111 1.59 -21.17 -8.94
CA GLY A 111 1.47 -21.58 -7.54
C GLY A 111 2.83 -21.65 -6.82
N HIS A 112 3.84 -22.29 -7.44
CA HIS A 112 5.16 -22.45 -6.82
C HIS A 112 5.85 -21.13 -6.47
N ALA A 113 5.56 -20.04 -7.19
CA ALA A 113 6.17 -18.74 -6.91
C ALA A 113 5.70 -18.17 -5.56
N PHE A 114 4.48 -18.51 -5.16
CA PHE A 114 3.88 -18.12 -3.88
C PHE A 114 4.23 -19.07 -2.72
N TYR A 115 4.89 -20.20 -3.01
CA TYR A 115 5.30 -21.20 -2.03
C TYR A 115 6.81 -21.17 -1.74
N ARG A 116 7.54 -20.17 -2.26
CA ARG A 116 8.95 -20.00 -1.96
C ARG A 116 9.13 -19.66 -0.49
N GLN A 117 9.96 -20.45 0.19
CA GLN A 117 10.26 -20.28 1.60
C GLN A 117 11.17 -19.08 1.81
N LYS A 118 11.07 -18.45 2.96
CA LYS A 118 12.07 -17.51 3.44
C LYS A 118 13.33 -18.28 3.83
N GLU A 119 14.46 -17.85 3.31
CA GLU A 119 15.76 -18.33 3.72
C GLU A 119 16.39 -17.42 4.77
N TYR A 120 17.17 -18.00 5.68
CA TYR A 120 18.04 -17.24 6.54
C TYR A 120 19.16 -16.61 5.70
N ASN A 121 19.40 -15.31 5.89
CA ASN A 121 20.46 -14.59 5.21
C ASN A 121 21.24 -13.72 6.20
N SER A 122 22.51 -13.48 5.89
CA SER A 122 23.30 -12.43 6.55
C SER A 122 22.86 -11.06 6.05
N CYS A 123 23.26 -10.00 6.75
CA CYS A 123 23.07 -8.65 6.25
C CYS A 123 23.78 -8.49 4.89
N PHE A 124 23.17 -7.72 3.99
CA PHE A 124 23.58 -7.50 2.59
C PHE A 124 23.29 -8.65 1.60
N ASP A 125 22.99 -9.86 2.06
CA ASP A 125 22.72 -11.03 1.19
C ASP A 125 21.21 -11.29 0.99
N PHE A 126 20.34 -10.39 1.46
CA PHE A 126 18.88 -10.58 1.41
C PHE A 126 18.38 -10.81 -0.01
N GLU A 127 18.93 -10.06 -0.96
CA GLU A 127 18.53 -10.09 -2.36
C GLU A 127 18.84 -11.45 -3.00
N ASP A 128 20.02 -12.01 -2.73
CA ASP A 128 20.48 -13.27 -3.31
C ASP A 128 19.67 -14.47 -2.80
N HIS A 129 19.30 -14.44 -1.51
CA HIS A 129 18.56 -15.53 -0.88
C HIS A 129 17.04 -15.40 -1.00
N ASN A 130 16.52 -14.18 -0.84
CA ASN A 130 15.11 -13.92 -0.65
C ASN A 130 14.49 -13.03 -1.73
N GLY A 131 15.25 -12.56 -2.74
CA GLY A 131 14.71 -11.64 -3.75
C GLY A 131 13.48 -12.18 -4.47
N ARG A 132 13.46 -13.48 -4.81
CA ARG A 132 12.32 -14.13 -5.49
C ARG A 132 11.10 -14.34 -4.59
N SER A 133 11.30 -14.74 -3.34
CA SER A 133 10.21 -14.89 -2.37
C SER A 133 9.65 -13.53 -1.96
N PHE A 134 10.52 -12.54 -1.78
CA PHE A 134 10.15 -11.16 -1.48
C PHE A 134 9.35 -10.52 -2.62
N TYR A 135 9.74 -10.73 -3.88
CA TYR A 135 8.96 -10.28 -5.03
C TYR A 135 7.51 -10.84 -5.00
N ASN A 136 7.33 -12.13 -4.72
CA ASN A 136 5.98 -12.71 -4.59
C ASN A 136 5.26 -12.25 -3.33
N LEU A 137 5.97 -11.91 -2.26
CA LEU A 137 5.38 -11.23 -1.11
C LEU A 137 4.81 -9.85 -1.50
N GLU A 138 5.51 -9.06 -2.32
CA GLU A 138 5.00 -7.79 -2.84
C GLU A 138 3.77 -7.98 -3.75
N LEU A 139 3.72 -9.08 -4.52
CA LEU A 139 2.49 -9.46 -5.23
C LEU A 139 1.35 -9.76 -4.25
N VAL A 140 1.59 -10.51 -3.17
CA VAL A 140 0.57 -10.79 -2.14
C VAL A 140 0.07 -9.50 -1.47
N LYS A 141 0.99 -8.60 -1.10
CA LYS A 141 0.63 -7.27 -0.59
C LYS A 141 -0.18 -6.48 -1.60
N THR A 142 0.19 -6.51 -2.88
CA THR A 142 -0.58 -5.85 -3.95
C THR A 142 -1.99 -6.45 -4.05
N LEU A 143 -2.14 -7.77 -3.98
CA LEU A 143 -3.46 -8.43 -3.97
C LEU A 143 -4.31 -7.99 -2.76
N LEU A 144 -3.71 -7.79 -1.58
CA LEU A 144 -4.40 -7.24 -0.40
C LEU A 144 -4.92 -5.82 -0.67
N LEU A 145 -4.08 -4.96 -1.25
CA LEU A 145 -4.45 -3.59 -1.62
C LEU A 145 -5.63 -3.56 -2.62
N TYR A 146 -5.67 -4.49 -3.56
CA TYR A 146 -6.71 -4.60 -4.60
C TYR A 146 -7.93 -5.45 -4.21
N GLY A 147 -7.90 -6.09 -3.03
CA GLY A 147 -9.02 -6.88 -2.51
C GLY A 147 -9.19 -8.26 -3.17
N GLU A 148 -8.13 -8.79 -3.78
CA GLU A 148 -8.11 -10.09 -4.48
C GLU A 148 -8.02 -11.28 -3.50
N MET A 149 -8.94 -11.30 -2.52
CA MET A 149 -8.88 -12.26 -1.41
C MET A 149 -9.12 -13.70 -1.84
N GLY A 150 -9.79 -13.96 -2.97
CA GLY A 150 -9.97 -15.33 -3.47
C GLY A 150 -8.64 -16.00 -3.78
N ILE A 151 -7.73 -15.25 -4.41
CA ILE A 151 -6.37 -15.71 -4.72
C ILE A 151 -5.56 -15.87 -3.43
N ILE A 152 -5.61 -14.89 -2.53
CA ILE A 152 -4.89 -14.94 -1.25
C ILE A 152 -5.32 -16.15 -0.42
N LEU A 153 -6.63 -16.36 -0.24
CA LEU A 153 -7.16 -17.49 0.53
C LEU A 153 -6.77 -18.83 -0.08
N ARG A 154 -6.71 -18.91 -1.41
CA ARG A 154 -6.25 -20.11 -2.12
C ARG A 154 -4.75 -20.37 -1.91
N VAL A 155 -3.93 -19.32 -1.94
CA VAL A 155 -2.50 -19.42 -1.61
C VAL A 155 -2.30 -19.87 -0.17
N CYS A 156 -3.03 -19.28 0.78
CA CYS A 156 -2.99 -19.63 2.20
C CYS A 156 -3.42 -21.08 2.50
N ALA A 157 -4.21 -21.71 1.62
CA ALA A 157 -4.64 -23.09 1.80
C ALA A 157 -3.51 -24.12 1.58
N SER A 158 -2.42 -23.72 0.92
CA SER A 158 -1.28 -24.62 0.67
C SER A 158 -0.47 -24.85 1.95
N PRO A 159 -0.09 -26.10 2.27
CA PRO A 159 0.82 -26.37 3.39
C PRO A 159 2.25 -25.87 3.14
N GLU A 160 2.60 -25.56 1.90
CA GLU A 160 3.91 -25.02 1.51
C GLU A 160 3.97 -23.49 1.61
N VAL A 161 2.89 -22.80 1.98
CA VAL A 161 2.89 -21.34 2.05
C VAL A 161 3.70 -20.85 3.25
N ASP A 162 4.63 -19.91 3.02
CA ASP A 162 5.47 -19.34 4.08
C ASP A 162 5.08 -17.90 4.47
N LEU A 163 3.84 -17.50 4.14
CA LEU A 163 3.36 -16.14 4.44
C LEU A 163 3.28 -15.87 5.94
N ARG A 164 3.19 -16.91 6.79
CA ARG A 164 3.29 -16.76 8.24
C ARG A 164 4.65 -16.19 8.65
N THR A 165 5.74 -16.81 8.17
CA THR A 165 7.09 -16.33 8.49
C THR A 165 7.28 -14.92 7.97
N TRP A 166 6.76 -14.60 6.78
CA TRP A 166 6.81 -13.28 6.16
C TRP A 166 5.95 -12.19 6.83
N GLN A 167 5.23 -12.47 7.92
CA GLN A 167 4.39 -11.45 8.59
C GLN A 167 5.20 -10.23 8.99
N THR A 168 6.26 -10.43 9.78
CA THR A 168 7.09 -9.37 10.34
C THR A 168 8.54 -9.70 10.02
N ASN A 169 9.12 -9.01 9.04
CA ASN A 169 10.54 -9.18 8.65
C ASN A 169 11.13 -7.87 8.15
N GLY A 170 12.45 -7.77 8.24
CA GLY A 170 13.28 -6.82 7.49
C GLY A 170 14.28 -7.54 6.58
N ASN A 171 15.05 -6.75 5.82
CA ASN A 171 16.09 -7.29 4.94
C ASN A 171 17.34 -7.79 5.71
N CYS A 172 17.54 -7.34 6.95
CA CYS A 172 18.72 -7.62 7.76
C CYS A 172 18.31 -7.58 9.23
N GLN A 173 18.82 -8.53 10.03
CA GLN A 173 18.50 -8.62 11.47
C GLN A 173 18.99 -7.42 12.29
N CYS A 174 19.94 -6.65 11.75
CA CYS A 174 20.43 -5.42 12.37
C CYS A 174 19.55 -4.20 12.06
N LEU A 175 18.58 -4.33 11.15
CA LEU A 175 17.63 -3.29 10.77
C LEU A 175 16.23 -3.66 11.27
N GLY A 176 15.33 -2.68 11.31
CA GLY A 176 13.95 -2.91 11.73
C GLY A 176 13.17 -3.74 10.72
N ASP A 177 12.03 -4.29 11.17
CA ASP A 177 11.12 -5.03 10.30
C ASP A 177 10.37 -4.08 9.36
N ASP A 178 10.80 -4.06 8.11
CA ASP A 178 10.37 -3.10 7.09
C ASP A 178 10.08 -3.73 5.71
N ALA A 179 9.90 -5.06 5.69
CA ALA A 179 9.64 -5.88 4.51
C ALA A 179 8.41 -6.79 4.67
N GLY A 180 7.88 -6.98 5.88
CA GLY A 180 6.74 -7.87 6.15
C GLY A 180 5.42 -7.42 5.53
N TRP A 181 4.45 -8.33 5.42
CA TRP A 181 3.07 -7.94 5.03
C TRP A 181 2.32 -7.24 6.17
N ASP A 182 2.87 -7.24 7.39
CA ASP A 182 2.36 -6.48 8.51
C ASP A 182 2.30 -4.97 8.28
N LEU A 183 3.18 -4.46 7.41
CA LEU A 183 3.16 -3.07 6.96
C LEU A 183 1.80 -2.66 6.39
N ILE A 184 1.07 -3.56 5.71
CA ILE A 184 -0.22 -3.23 5.09
C ILE A 184 -1.23 -2.78 6.15
N TYR A 185 -1.40 -3.56 7.22
CA TYR A 185 -2.35 -3.19 8.25
C TYR A 185 -1.80 -2.14 9.21
N LYS A 186 -0.48 -2.12 9.51
CA LYS A 186 0.12 -1.09 10.35
C LYS A 186 -0.01 0.30 9.72
N THR A 187 0.24 0.41 8.42
CA THR A 187 0.14 1.68 7.70
C THR A 187 -1.32 2.11 7.49
N ALA A 188 -2.27 1.16 7.34
CA ALA A 188 -3.70 1.45 7.27
C ALA A 188 -4.34 1.81 8.63
N LEU A 189 -3.82 1.26 9.73
CA LEU A 189 -4.36 1.48 11.07
C LEU A 189 -4.17 2.94 11.52
N LEU A 190 -3.00 3.53 11.25
CA LEU A 190 -2.67 4.92 11.63
C LEU A 190 -3.71 5.95 11.15
N PRO A 191 -4.02 6.06 9.85
CA PRO A 191 -5.01 7.01 9.36
C PRO A 191 -6.43 6.67 9.80
N TYR A 192 -6.77 5.39 9.89
CA TYR A 192 -8.09 5.00 10.38
C TYR A 192 -8.31 5.49 11.82
N MET A 193 -7.34 5.26 12.72
CA MET A 193 -7.43 5.75 14.09
C MET A 193 -7.39 7.27 14.16
N ALA A 194 -6.44 7.91 13.48
CA ALA A 194 -6.29 9.36 13.51
C ALA A 194 -7.57 10.07 13.05
N PHE A 195 -8.16 9.65 11.93
CA PHE A 195 -9.35 10.29 11.39
C PHE A 195 -10.62 10.00 12.17
N ASN A 196 -10.81 8.78 12.67
CA ASN A 196 -11.95 8.51 13.55
C ASN A 196 -11.86 9.33 14.84
N LEU A 197 -10.68 9.44 15.45
CA LEU A 197 -10.48 10.28 16.64
C LEU A 197 -10.73 11.76 16.35
N ILE A 198 -10.15 12.32 15.28
CA ILE A 198 -10.37 13.73 14.90
C ILE A 198 -11.85 14.01 14.63
N HIS A 199 -12.55 13.08 13.99
CA HIS A 199 -13.98 13.23 13.71
C HIS A 199 -14.83 13.40 14.99
N PHE A 200 -14.46 12.75 16.10
CA PHE A 200 -15.15 12.90 17.39
C PHE A 200 -14.97 14.26 18.06
N PHE A 201 -13.97 15.05 17.65
CA PHE A 201 -13.67 16.38 18.21
C PHE A 201 -13.86 17.45 17.14
N PRO A 202 -15.10 17.80 16.76
CA PRO A 202 -15.38 18.75 15.69
C PRO A 202 -14.78 20.13 15.93
N GLU A 203 -14.55 20.52 17.19
CA GLU A 203 -13.82 21.74 17.56
C GLU A 203 -12.37 21.78 17.03
N THR A 204 -11.82 20.67 16.54
CA THR A 204 -10.47 20.61 15.96
C THR A 204 -10.45 20.79 14.44
N TRP A 205 -11.58 20.69 13.75
CA TRP A 205 -11.62 20.74 12.29
C TRP A 205 -12.75 21.58 11.68
N ASP A 206 -13.86 21.80 12.41
CA ASP A 206 -14.97 22.65 12.01
C ASP A 206 -14.90 24.04 12.69
N LEU A 207 -14.84 25.08 11.86
CA LEU A 207 -14.88 26.47 12.31
C LEU A 207 -16.14 26.78 13.13
N LYS A 208 -17.29 26.18 12.78
CA LYS A 208 -18.54 26.42 13.51
C LYS A 208 -18.55 25.77 14.90
N SER A 209 -17.74 24.73 15.10
CA SER A 209 -17.58 24.05 16.38
C SER A 209 -16.47 24.66 17.26
N GLY A 210 -15.81 25.73 16.80
CA GLY A 210 -14.80 26.45 17.59
C GLY A 210 -13.35 26.14 17.23
N ARG A 211 -13.07 25.71 15.99
CA ARG A 211 -11.70 25.57 15.49
C ARG A 211 -10.96 26.92 15.50
N THR A 212 -9.78 26.91 16.11
CA THR A 212 -8.76 27.96 16.08
C THR A 212 -7.47 27.40 15.49
N ASP A 213 -6.48 28.25 15.23
CA ASP A 213 -5.19 27.78 14.71
C ASP A 213 -4.43 26.92 15.74
N GLU A 214 -4.65 27.18 17.04
CA GLU A 214 -4.02 26.43 18.13
C GLU A 214 -4.61 25.03 18.31
N ASN A 215 -5.92 24.85 18.11
CA ASN A 215 -6.59 23.56 18.32
C ASN A 215 -6.80 22.76 17.01
N ASP A 216 -6.31 23.28 15.89
CA ASP A 216 -6.44 22.64 14.58
C ASP A 216 -5.82 21.22 14.60
N TYR A 217 -6.57 20.23 14.10
CA TYR A 217 -6.13 18.84 14.08
C TYR A 217 -4.79 18.65 13.35
N ARG A 218 -4.44 19.53 12.41
CA ARG A 218 -3.18 19.48 11.67
C ARG A 218 -1.97 19.73 12.57
N GLN A 219 -2.18 20.33 13.74
CA GLN A 219 -1.15 20.54 14.78
C GLN A 219 -1.13 19.41 15.82
N MET A 220 -2.07 18.46 15.76
CA MET A 220 -2.11 17.33 16.70
C MET A 220 -0.94 16.37 16.44
N SER A 221 -0.31 15.93 17.52
CA SER A 221 0.83 15.00 17.47
C SER A 221 0.49 13.71 16.74
N GLY A 222 -0.71 13.17 16.91
CA GLY A 222 -1.16 11.96 16.22
C GLY A 222 -1.22 12.12 14.69
N TYR A 223 -1.77 13.23 14.21
CA TYR A 223 -1.83 13.55 12.78
C TYR A 223 -0.42 13.75 12.19
N LEU A 224 0.42 14.53 12.88
CA LEU A 224 1.80 14.76 12.47
C LEU A 224 2.64 13.48 12.48
N TYR A 225 2.44 12.62 13.48
CA TYR A 225 3.10 11.32 13.59
C TYR A 225 2.73 10.40 12.43
N MET A 226 1.45 10.31 12.08
CA MET A 226 0.96 9.56 10.93
C MET A 226 1.66 10.03 9.64
N LEU A 227 1.67 11.34 9.36
CA LEU A 227 2.33 11.89 8.17
C LEU A 227 3.84 11.62 8.16
N LYS A 228 4.50 11.75 9.31
CA LYS A 228 5.92 11.39 9.47
C LYS A 228 6.15 9.93 9.10
N LYS A 229 5.30 9.00 9.56
CA LYS A 229 5.41 7.56 9.24
C LYS A 229 5.25 7.27 7.76
N PHE A 230 4.32 7.94 7.07
CA PHE A 230 4.22 7.78 5.62
C PHE A 230 5.48 8.30 4.90
N ASN A 231 6.09 9.38 5.36
CA ASN A 231 7.33 9.86 4.74
C ASN A 231 8.53 8.95 5.05
N GLU A 232 8.60 8.37 6.25
CA GLU A 232 9.64 7.39 6.62
C GLU A 232 9.57 6.10 5.79
N ALA A 233 8.38 5.72 5.30
CA ALA A 233 8.20 4.53 4.46
C ALA A 233 9.04 4.55 3.17
N LYS A 234 9.45 5.74 2.67
CA LYS A 234 10.36 5.90 1.52
C LYS A 234 11.75 5.30 1.73
N LYS A 235 12.10 4.98 2.98
CA LYS A 235 13.42 4.46 3.37
C LYS A 235 13.36 2.99 3.77
N THR A 236 12.25 2.31 3.47
CA THR A 236 12.02 0.92 3.85
C THR A 236 12.28 -0.01 2.68
N THR A 237 12.56 -1.28 2.99
CA THR A 237 12.66 -2.35 1.99
C THR A 237 11.37 -2.47 1.15
N SER A 238 10.21 -2.19 1.75
CA SER A 238 8.89 -2.27 1.11
C SER A 238 8.09 -0.97 1.25
N GLU A 239 8.16 -0.10 0.25
CA GLU A 239 7.36 1.13 0.21
C GLU A 239 5.87 0.89 -0.13
N LEU A 240 5.52 -0.28 -0.66
CA LEU A 240 4.22 -0.59 -1.28
C LEU A 240 3.02 -0.23 -0.41
N ALA A 241 3.10 -0.53 0.89
CA ALA A 241 2.03 -0.25 1.85
C ALA A 241 1.70 1.25 1.92
N ALA A 242 2.68 2.13 1.65
CA ALA A 242 2.52 3.58 1.75
C ALA A 242 1.88 4.21 0.49
N TYR A 243 1.87 3.53 -0.65
CA TYR A 243 1.46 4.12 -1.93
C TYR A 243 0.02 4.66 -1.95
N PRO A 244 -1.00 3.94 -1.44
CA PRO A 244 -2.37 4.46 -1.38
C PRO A 244 -2.47 5.70 -0.47
N HIS A 245 -1.72 5.72 0.62
CA HIS A 245 -1.67 6.84 1.56
C HIS A 245 -1.00 8.06 0.93
N TRP A 246 0.12 7.86 0.23
CA TRP A 246 0.78 8.93 -0.53
C TRP A 246 -0.13 9.53 -1.60
N GLN A 247 -0.88 8.69 -2.32
CA GLN A 247 -1.84 9.16 -3.32
C GLN A 247 -2.96 9.98 -2.68
N PHE A 248 -3.47 9.55 -1.51
CA PHE A 248 -4.48 10.31 -0.78
C PHE A 248 -3.96 11.68 -0.33
N PHE A 249 -2.78 11.74 0.29
CA PHE A 249 -2.23 13.00 0.82
C PHE A 249 -1.48 13.86 -0.21
N GLY A 250 -1.28 13.37 -1.44
CA GLY A 250 -0.43 14.04 -2.43
C GLY A 250 1.05 14.06 -2.03
N ILE A 251 1.54 13.05 -1.31
CA ILE A 251 2.95 12.96 -0.89
C ILE A 251 3.77 12.49 -2.10
N ASN A 252 4.63 13.38 -2.63
CA ASN A 252 5.55 13.02 -3.71
C ASN A 252 6.64 12.06 -3.23
N GLN A 253 6.85 10.97 -3.97
CA GLN A 253 7.85 9.94 -3.66
C GLN A 253 9.29 10.48 -3.66
N ARG A 254 9.58 11.44 -4.53
CA ARG A 254 10.95 11.95 -4.80
C ARG A 254 11.32 13.23 -4.06
N GLU A 255 10.42 13.78 -3.27
CA GLU A 255 10.71 14.97 -2.46
C GLU A 255 11.19 14.53 -1.07
N ASP A 256 12.41 14.94 -0.72
CA ASP A 256 12.96 14.79 0.62
C ASP A 256 12.37 15.88 1.53
N GLY A 257 11.52 15.45 2.46
CA GLY A 257 10.93 16.31 3.48
C GLY A 257 9.49 16.73 3.15
N TYR A 258 8.54 16.10 3.84
CA TYR A 258 7.17 16.60 3.87
C TYR A 258 7.11 17.80 4.82
N VAL A 259 7.07 19.01 4.26
CA VAL A 259 6.82 20.24 5.02
C VAL A 259 5.34 20.55 4.86
N ILE A 260 4.56 20.41 5.94
CA ILE A 260 3.21 20.97 6.02
C ILE A 260 3.38 22.48 5.92
N LYS A 261 3.06 23.06 4.76
CA LYS A 261 2.98 24.51 4.63
C LYS A 261 1.69 24.97 5.33
N PRO A 262 1.76 25.84 6.36
CA PRO A 262 0.57 26.43 6.94
C PRO A 262 -0.12 27.32 5.88
N ASP A 263 -1.45 27.24 5.84
CA ASP A 263 -2.41 28.04 5.04
C ASP A 263 -1.77 29.02 4.03
N VAL A 264 -1.67 28.57 2.78
CA VAL A 264 -1.77 29.50 1.66
C VAL A 264 -3.19 29.37 1.15
N GLN A 265 -3.99 30.43 1.32
CA GLN A 265 -5.30 30.55 0.68
C GLN A 265 -5.19 30.13 -0.80
N PRO A 266 -6.23 29.50 -1.40
CA PRO A 266 -6.16 29.00 -2.76
C PRO A 266 -6.02 30.16 -3.74
N GLN A 267 -4.79 30.60 -3.99
CA GLN A 267 -4.46 31.44 -5.12
C GLN A 267 -4.22 30.52 -6.30
N ASN A 268 -5.27 30.26 -7.08
CA ASN A 268 -5.26 29.93 -8.51
C ASN A 268 -3.98 29.25 -9.06
N GLN A 269 -3.45 28.24 -8.37
CA GLN A 269 -2.32 27.48 -8.87
C GLN A 269 -2.88 26.27 -9.57
N LYS A 270 -3.26 26.49 -10.84
CA LYS A 270 -3.21 25.44 -11.85
C LYS A 270 -1.74 25.05 -12.02
N ASP A 271 -1.16 24.37 -11.03
CA ASP A 271 0.13 23.74 -11.19
C ASP A 271 -0.06 22.61 -12.21
N ARG A 272 0.45 22.87 -13.41
CA ARG A 272 0.55 21.86 -14.47
C ARG A 272 1.40 20.72 -13.89
N GLY A 273 0.77 19.58 -13.67
CA GLY A 273 1.37 18.45 -12.96
C GLY A 273 2.78 18.11 -13.45
N VAL A 274 3.70 17.92 -12.51
CA VAL A 274 5.06 17.48 -12.78
C VAL A 274 5.05 15.95 -12.92
N TYR A 275 5.14 15.47 -14.16
CA TYR A 275 5.20 14.03 -14.47
C TYR A 275 6.46 13.38 -13.88
N PRO A 276 6.42 12.08 -13.52
CA PRO A 276 7.60 11.33 -13.11
C PRO A 276 8.72 11.47 -14.15
N SER A 277 9.86 12.04 -13.75
CA SER A 277 10.98 12.23 -14.67
C SER A 277 11.57 10.86 -15.05
N GLY A 278 11.61 10.60 -16.36
CA GLY A 278 11.93 9.32 -16.97
C GLY A 278 10.99 9.03 -18.14
N THR A 279 9.80 8.50 -17.87
CA THR A 279 8.87 7.99 -18.90
C THR A 279 8.33 9.10 -19.82
N GLY A 280 7.93 10.24 -19.26
CA GLY A 280 7.46 11.37 -20.08
C GLY A 280 8.58 11.99 -20.93
N GLN A 281 9.83 11.92 -20.46
CA GLN A 281 11.00 12.38 -21.22
C GLN A 281 11.32 11.40 -22.35
N ILE A 282 11.31 10.09 -22.08
CA ILE A 282 11.52 9.02 -23.07
C ILE A 282 10.47 9.09 -24.20
N LEU A 283 9.20 9.36 -23.87
CA LEU A 283 8.15 9.51 -24.88
C LEU A 283 8.36 10.77 -25.74
N ARG A 284 8.78 11.89 -25.13
CA ARG A 284 9.13 13.12 -25.85
C ARG A 284 10.38 12.94 -26.73
N ASP A 285 11.39 12.25 -26.22
CA ASP A 285 12.63 11.92 -26.96
C ASP A 285 12.36 10.96 -28.12
N ARG A 286 11.25 10.20 -28.06
CA ARG A 286 10.71 9.38 -29.16
C ARG A 286 9.70 10.11 -30.06
N GLY A 287 9.54 11.43 -29.90
CA GLY A 287 8.72 12.26 -30.79
C GLY A 287 7.22 12.21 -30.54
N VAL A 288 6.77 11.69 -29.39
CA VAL A 288 5.35 11.70 -29.02
C VAL A 288 4.93 13.14 -28.67
N PRO A 289 3.85 13.67 -29.27
CA PRO A 289 3.33 15.01 -28.94
C PRO A 289 3.00 15.13 -27.46
N ALA A 290 3.27 16.30 -26.87
CA ALA A 290 3.09 16.52 -25.43
C ALA A 290 1.67 16.21 -24.92
N GLU A 291 0.65 16.41 -25.77
CA GLU A 291 -0.76 16.11 -25.50
C GLU A 291 -1.01 14.60 -25.38
N LEU A 292 -0.43 13.81 -26.29
CA LEU A 292 -0.46 12.35 -26.24
C LEU A 292 0.41 11.79 -25.11
N VAL A 293 1.52 12.44 -24.76
CA VAL A 293 2.29 12.07 -23.56
C VAL A 293 1.45 12.28 -22.30
N ALA A 294 0.70 13.38 -22.19
CA ALA A 294 -0.20 13.62 -21.08
C ALA A 294 -1.29 12.54 -21.00
N GLU A 295 -1.95 12.24 -22.12
CA GLU A 295 -3.00 11.22 -22.21
C GLU A 295 -2.49 9.81 -21.90
N ILE A 296 -1.30 9.44 -22.41
CA ILE A 296 -0.66 8.15 -22.12
C ILE A 296 -0.29 8.04 -20.66
N MET A 297 0.27 9.11 -20.06
CA MET A 297 0.67 9.11 -18.66
C MET A 297 -0.56 9.08 -17.73
N GLU A 298 -1.64 9.77 -18.10
CA GLU A 298 -2.94 9.75 -17.40
C GLU A 298 -3.62 8.38 -17.49
N THR A 299 -3.65 7.78 -18.69
CA THR A 299 -4.27 6.47 -18.95
C THR A 299 -3.48 5.33 -18.31
N ALA A 300 -2.16 5.45 -18.20
CA ALA A 300 -1.30 4.43 -17.63
C ALA A 300 -1.12 4.55 -16.11
N GLU A 301 -1.90 5.41 -15.43
CA GLU A 301 -1.76 5.76 -14.00
C GLU A 301 -0.33 6.21 -13.60
N PHE A 302 0.52 6.53 -14.58
CA PHE A 302 1.85 7.14 -14.40
C PHE A 302 1.76 8.67 -14.33
N GLY A 303 0.55 9.21 -14.14
CA GLY A 303 0.34 10.63 -13.95
C GLY A 303 1.19 11.17 -12.79
N PRO A 304 1.35 12.51 -12.68
CA PRO A 304 1.75 13.10 -11.41
C PRO A 304 0.89 12.48 -10.32
N THR A 305 1.44 12.26 -9.13
CA THR A 305 0.70 11.92 -7.92
C THR A 305 -0.37 12.98 -7.70
N THR A 306 -1.49 12.87 -8.40
CA THR A 306 -2.61 13.79 -8.31
C THR A 306 -3.22 13.45 -6.98
N ALA A 307 -2.96 14.31 -6.01
CA ALA A 307 -3.57 14.23 -4.70
C ALA A 307 -5.07 14.01 -4.89
N ARG A 308 -5.63 12.97 -4.27
CA ARG A 308 -7.09 12.73 -4.36
C ARG A 308 -7.90 13.84 -3.70
N LEU A 309 -7.29 14.55 -2.77
CA LEU A 309 -7.89 15.70 -2.10
C LEU A 309 -7.94 16.91 -3.04
N GLU A 310 -9.16 17.42 -3.27
CA GLU A 310 -9.40 18.68 -3.96
C GLU A 310 -8.73 19.84 -3.22
N VAL A 311 -8.89 19.88 -1.89
CA VAL A 311 -8.17 20.82 -1.03
C VAL A 311 -6.99 20.11 -0.38
N GLN A 312 -5.81 20.24 -0.98
CA GLN A 312 -4.59 19.52 -0.59
C GLN A 312 -4.26 19.69 0.89
N HIS A 313 -3.86 18.62 1.57
CA HIS A 313 -3.48 18.61 2.99
C HIS A 313 -4.61 18.96 3.99
N HIS A 314 -5.86 19.09 3.54
CA HIS A 314 -7.02 19.32 4.40
C HIS A 314 -8.08 18.21 4.29
N PRO A 315 -7.82 16.98 4.79
CA PRO A 315 -8.77 15.86 4.70
C PRO A 315 -10.20 16.19 5.16
N PHE A 316 -10.37 16.98 6.22
CA PHE A 316 -11.69 17.37 6.76
C PHE A 316 -12.31 18.60 6.08
N HIS A 317 -11.75 19.09 4.97
CA HIS A 317 -12.40 20.13 4.18
C HIS A 317 -13.70 19.59 3.57
N ARG A 318 -14.76 20.41 3.52
CA ARG A 318 -16.08 19.99 2.99
C ARG A 318 -16.04 19.43 1.56
N PHE A 319 -15.08 19.87 0.74
CA PHE A 319 -14.90 19.37 -0.64
C PHE A 319 -14.16 18.02 -0.71
N ASN A 320 -13.54 17.61 0.39
CA ASN A 320 -12.82 16.34 0.51
C ASN A 320 -13.64 15.28 1.26
N GLU A 321 -14.86 15.58 1.71
CA GLU A 321 -15.67 14.69 2.56
C GLU A 321 -15.87 13.31 1.93
N GLU A 322 -16.24 13.27 0.65
CA GLU A 322 -16.45 12.02 -0.08
C GLU A 322 -15.15 11.20 -0.21
N GLU A 323 -14.04 11.86 -0.58
CA GLU A 323 -12.75 11.18 -0.73
C GLU A 323 -12.17 10.73 0.61
N LEU A 324 -12.38 11.50 1.69
CA LEU A 324 -12.03 11.09 3.05
C LEU A 324 -12.83 9.85 3.46
N ALA A 325 -14.14 9.82 3.22
CA ALA A 325 -14.99 8.68 3.54
C ALA A 325 -14.54 7.42 2.79
N LYS A 326 -14.29 7.53 1.47
CA LYS A 326 -13.75 6.42 0.66
C LYS A 326 -12.40 5.93 1.19
N TYR A 327 -11.53 6.84 1.60
CA TYR A 327 -10.20 6.50 2.10
C TYR A 327 -10.22 5.83 3.48
N VAL A 328 -11.07 6.30 4.41
CA VAL A 328 -11.25 5.67 5.72
C VAL A 328 -11.84 4.27 5.55
N GLU A 329 -12.86 4.11 4.69
CA GLU A 329 -13.42 2.80 4.34
C GLU A 329 -12.36 1.88 3.70
N TYR A 330 -11.51 2.41 2.81
CA TYR A 330 -10.40 1.65 2.24
C TYR A 330 -9.44 1.14 3.33
N CYS A 331 -9.01 2.01 4.26
CA CYS A 331 -8.14 1.63 5.37
C CYS A 331 -8.80 0.53 6.23
N TRP A 332 -10.08 0.68 6.54
CA TRP A 332 -10.85 -0.33 7.27
C TRP A 332 -10.88 -1.68 6.54
N GLN A 333 -11.16 -1.67 5.23
CA GLN A 333 -11.16 -2.89 4.43
C GLN A 333 -9.81 -3.59 4.41
N LEU A 334 -8.69 -2.84 4.45
CA LEU A 334 -7.36 -3.44 4.57
C LEU A 334 -7.18 -4.17 5.91
N LEU A 335 -7.62 -3.59 7.03
CA LEU A 335 -7.57 -4.25 8.34
C LEU A 335 -8.35 -5.57 8.31
N VAL A 336 -9.57 -5.55 7.76
CA VAL A 336 -10.44 -6.72 7.61
C VAL A 336 -9.79 -7.80 6.72
N ARG A 337 -9.19 -7.41 5.59
CA ARG A 337 -8.53 -8.34 4.66
C ARG A 337 -7.29 -8.98 5.29
N CYS A 338 -6.49 -8.20 6.01
CA CYS A 338 -5.31 -8.68 6.73
C CYS A 338 -5.70 -9.65 7.85
N ASP A 339 -6.74 -9.35 8.63
CA ASP A 339 -7.27 -10.27 9.66
C ASP A 339 -7.75 -11.58 9.03
N MET A 340 -8.42 -11.51 7.89
CA MET A 340 -8.91 -12.68 7.16
C MET A 340 -7.75 -13.55 6.64
N MET A 341 -6.69 -12.92 6.10
CA MET A 341 -5.48 -13.62 5.68
C MET A 341 -4.74 -14.24 6.88
N ALA A 342 -4.58 -13.51 7.97
CA ALA A 342 -3.96 -14.00 9.20
C ALA A 342 -4.70 -15.24 9.72
N THR A 343 -6.02 -15.17 9.83
CA THR A 343 -6.87 -16.30 10.23
C THR A 343 -6.68 -17.49 9.30
N ALA A 344 -6.63 -17.27 7.98
CA ALA A 344 -6.39 -18.34 6.99
C ALA A 344 -5.01 -18.99 7.14
N LEU A 345 -4.02 -18.23 7.62
CA LEU A 345 -2.68 -18.74 7.95
C LEU A 345 -2.61 -19.37 9.34
N GLY A 346 -3.68 -19.32 10.14
CA GLY A 346 -3.72 -19.77 11.54
C GLY A 346 -3.03 -18.82 12.53
N LEU A 347 -2.96 -17.53 12.20
CA LEU A 347 -2.44 -16.47 13.05
C LEU A 347 -3.61 -15.78 13.78
N ASP A 348 -3.39 -15.42 15.05
CA ASP A 348 -4.27 -14.53 15.79
C ASP A 348 -3.66 -13.12 15.81
N MET A 349 -4.39 -12.15 15.26
CA MET A 349 -3.99 -10.76 15.31
C MET A 349 -4.42 -10.16 16.64
N ASN A 350 -3.44 -9.87 17.51
CA ASN A 350 -3.68 -9.18 18.77
C ASN A 350 -3.97 -7.69 18.54
N TRP A 351 -5.12 -7.38 17.90
CA TRP A 351 -5.51 -6.02 17.56
C TRP A 351 -5.53 -5.07 18.76
N ASN A 352 -5.86 -5.57 19.96
CA ASN A 352 -5.88 -4.78 21.19
C ASN A 352 -4.50 -4.25 21.61
N GLU A 353 -3.42 -4.96 21.26
CA GLU A 353 -2.06 -4.54 21.57
C GLU A 353 -1.50 -3.61 20.48
N MET A 354 -2.08 -3.65 19.27
CA MET A 354 -1.66 -2.84 18.13
C MET A 354 -2.34 -1.47 18.05
N ILE A 355 -3.57 -1.36 18.56
CA ILE A 355 -4.36 -0.12 18.67
C ILE A 355 -3.95 0.59 19.96
#